data_AF-A0A2N9Y3F7-F1
#
_entry.id   AF-A0A2N9Y3F7-F1
#
_cell.length_a   1.000
_cell.length_b   1.000
_cell.length_c   1.000
_cell.angle_alpha   90.00
_cell.angle_beta   90.00
_cell.angle_gamma   90.00
#
_symmetry.space_group_name_H-M   'P 1'
#
loop_
_entity.id
_entity.type
_entity.pdbx_description
1 polymer ?
#
loop_
_entity_poly.entity_id
_entity_poly.type
_entity_poly.pdbx_seq_one_letter_code
_entity_poly.pdbx_strand_id
1 'polypeptide(L)'
;MLLKLENTKVPMKLVYLLSEELQANPEQITLTQALTLDHSRPNMGLKGTNGLFGSQEWWNSIEKNKMPLLFISGIITRTYVAGQDPSLIDNSFSLLLDDGSVCEESIYNYIKEDDKKLFRVGAKVNIIYARDELKRGGANGEKIYLDIVLEMAVSLAPVE
;
A
#
# COMPACT_ATOMS: atom_id res chain seq x y z
N MET A 1 -4.15 -14.16 -0.99
CA MET A 1 -3.22 -13.48 -1.91
C MET A 1 -3.97 -12.93 -3.10
N LEU A 2 -3.99 -11.61 -3.17
CA LEU A 2 -4.60 -10.82 -4.24
C LEU A 2 -3.61 -10.66 -5.40
N LEU A 3 -2.32 -10.49 -5.11
CA LEU A 3 -1.26 -10.60 -6.12
C LEU A 3 -1.15 -12.03 -6.63
N LYS A 4 -1.26 -12.20 -7.94
CA LYS A 4 -1.08 -13.48 -8.65
C LYS A 4 0.36 -13.60 -9.14
N LEU A 5 1.28 -13.91 -8.22
CA LEU A 5 2.71 -13.97 -8.50
C LEU A 5 3.07 -15.09 -9.50
N GLU A 6 2.27 -16.14 -9.57
CA GLU A 6 2.40 -17.23 -10.54
C GLU A 6 2.30 -16.77 -12.00
N ASN A 7 1.69 -15.62 -12.25
CA ASN A 7 1.55 -15.05 -13.60
C ASN A 7 2.74 -14.16 -13.99
N THR A 8 3.71 -13.98 -13.09
CA THR A 8 4.89 -13.15 -13.34
C THR A 8 5.98 -13.97 -14.03
N LYS A 9 6.63 -13.37 -15.04
CA LYS A 9 7.73 -14.02 -15.79
C LYS A 9 9.05 -14.06 -15.03
N VAL A 10 9.13 -13.38 -13.89
CA VAL A 10 10.33 -13.21 -13.08
C VAL A 10 10.07 -13.75 -11.68
N PRO A 11 11.04 -14.41 -11.03
CA PRO A 11 10.85 -14.87 -9.66
C PRO A 11 10.60 -13.69 -8.70
N MET A 12 9.42 -13.69 -8.07
CA MET A 12 8.99 -12.66 -7.12
C MET A 12 8.94 -13.21 -5.70
N LYS A 13 9.23 -12.36 -4.72
CA LYS A 13 8.99 -12.61 -3.31
C LYS A 13 7.93 -11.64 -2.79
N LEU A 14 6.90 -12.17 -2.14
CA LEU A 14 5.97 -11.37 -1.35
C LEU A 14 6.72 -10.88 -0.09
N VAL A 15 6.86 -9.56 0.04
CA VAL A 15 7.67 -8.94 1.12
C VAL A 15 6.83 -8.20 2.15
N TYR A 16 5.58 -7.86 1.81
CA TYR A 16 4.66 -7.14 2.68
C TYR A 16 3.23 -7.66 2.54
N LEU A 17 2.55 -7.76 3.69
CA LEU A 17 1.14 -8.07 3.82
C LEU A 17 0.53 -7.14 4.89
N LEU A 18 -0.47 -6.34 4.51
CA LEU A 18 -1.17 -5.46 5.45
C LEU A 18 -1.79 -6.26 6.60
N SER A 19 -2.29 -7.47 6.35
CA SER A 19 -2.88 -8.31 7.40
C SER A 19 -1.88 -8.64 8.51
N GLU A 20 -0.59 -8.81 8.19
CA GLU A 20 0.45 -9.07 9.20
C GLU A 20 0.78 -7.80 9.99
N GLU A 21 0.85 -6.65 9.32
CA GLU A 21 1.02 -5.35 9.99
C GLU A 21 -0.12 -5.06 10.96
N LEU A 22 -1.37 -5.22 10.52
CA LEU A 22 -2.54 -4.94 11.34
C LEU A 22 -2.65 -5.89 12.55
N GLN A 23 -2.23 -7.15 12.41
CA GLN A 23 -2.13 -8.07 13.56
C GLN A 23 -1.08 -7.62 14.57
N ALA A 24 0.05 -7.07 14.10
CA ALA A 24 1.10 -6.55 14.96
C ALA A 24 0.78 -5.17 15.56
N ASN A 25 -0.15 -4.41 14.97
CA ASN A 25 -0.52 -3.07 15.41
C ASN A 25 -2.06 -2.86 15.55
N PRO A 26 -2.70 -3.51 16.53
CA PRO A 26 -4.14 -3.36 16.75
C PRO A 26 -4.56 -1.95 17.22
N GLU A 27 -3.62 -1.17 17.76
CA GLU A 27 -3.89 0.21 18.18
C GLU A 27 -4.17 1.12 16.97
N GLN A 28 -3.39 0.99 15.89
CA GLN A 28 -3.63 1.71 14.64
C GLN A 28 -5.03 1.44 14.08
N ILE A 29 -5.48 0.19 14.13
CA ILE A 29 -6.85 -0.19 13.75
C ILE A 29 -7.84 0.61 14.60
N THR A 30 -7.71 0.52 15.93
CA THR A 30 -8.62 1.14 16.88
C THR A 30 -8.71 2.66 16.67
N LEU A 31 -7.56 3.34 16.53
CA LEU A 31 -7.49 4.78 16.29
C LEU A 31 -8.13 5.18 14.96
N THR A 32 -7.87 4.41 13.90
CA THR A 32 -8.44 4.67 12.57
C THR A 32 -9.96 4.49 12.56
N GLN A 33 -10.45 3.45 13.22
CA GLN A 33 -11.89 3.20 13.36
C GLN A 33 -12.57 4.29 14.21
N ALA A 34 -11.96 4.69 15.33
CA ALA A 34 -12.46 5.78 16.15
C ALA A 34 -12.56 7.10 15.36
N LEU A 35 -11.52 7.44 14.58
CA LEU A 35 -11.55 8.62 13.71
C LEU A 35 -12.62 8.49 12.61
N THR A 36 -12.83 7.30 12.05
CA THR A 36 -13.88 7.02 11.06
C THR A 36 -15.28 7.28 11.63
N LEU A 37 -15.52 6.87 12.88
CA LEU A 37 -16.80 7.06 13.57
C LEU A 37 -17.01 8.47 14.14
N ASP A 38 -15.96 9.28 14.21
CA ASP A 38 -16.05 10.63 14.78
C ASP A 38 -16.73 11.62 13.81
N HIS A 39 -17.99 11.93 14.09
CA HIS A 39 -18.78 12.89 13.33
C HIS A 39 -18.41 14.36 13.58
N SER A 40 -17.72 14.68 14.69
CA SER A 40 -17.23 16.04 14.98
C SER A 40 -16.07 16.45 14.06
N ARG A 41 -15.42 15.46 13.42
CA ARG A 41 -14.33 15.65 12.45
C ARG A 41 -14.75 15.14 11.06
N PRO A 42 -15.70 15.83 10.38
CA PRO A 42 -16.35 15.31 9.18
C PRO A 42 -15.46 15.26 7.93
N ASN A 43 -14.24 15.82 7.99
CA ASN A 43 -13.29 15.86 6.88
C ASN A 43 -12.00 15.07 7.16
N MET A 44 -11.94 14.31 8.28
CA MET A 44 -10.73 13.60 8.70
C MET A 44 -10.96 12.09 8.81
N GLY A 45 -10.03 11.31 8.26
CA GLY A 45 -10.07 9.85 8.28
C GLY A 45 -10.85 9.24 7.12
N LEU A 46 -11.08 7.94 7.23
CA LEU A 46 -11.81 7.14 6.24
C LEU A 46 -13.33 7.35 6.39
N LYS A 47 -14.05 7.14 5.28
CA LYS A 47 -15.51 7.30 5.22
C LYS A 47 -16.26 6.16 5.88
N GLY A 48 -15.68 4.95 5.85
CA GLY A 48 -16.33 3.73 6.35
C GLY A 48 -17.39 3.14 5.40
N THR A 49 -17.48 3.62 4.15
CA THR A 49 -18.44 3.14 3.13
C THR A 49 -18.36 1.62 2.91
N ASN A 50 -17.17 1.05 3.08
CA ASN A 50 -16.86 -0.35 2.82
C ASN A 50 -16.62 -1.15 4.11
N GLY A 51 -17.07 -0.65 5.26
CA GLY A 51 -16.75 -1.19 6.57
C GLY A 51 -15.63 -0.42 7.27
N LEU A 52 -15.46 -0.67 8.57
CA LEU A 52 -14.42 -0.03 9.38
C LEU A 52 -13.05 -0.64 9.07
N PHE A 53 -12.00 0.19 8.97
CA PHE A 53 -10.65 -0.24 8.63
C PHE A 53 -10.19 -1.48 9.41
N GLY A 54 -9.69 -2.50 8.70
CA GLY A 54 -9.21 -3.75 9.30
C GLY A 54 -10.29 -4.68 9.86
N SER A 55 -11.57 -4.29 9.87
CA SER A 55 -12.67 -5.16 10.28
C SER A 55 -12.96 -6.25 9.25
N GLN A 56 -13.69 -7.31 9.66
CA GLN A 56 -14.11 -8.36 8.74
C GLN A 56 -14.98 -7.81 7.59
N GLU A 57 -15.81 -6.80 7.86
CA GLU A 57 -16.62 -6.17 6.80
C GLU A 57 -15.74 -5.51 5.73
N TRP A 58 -14.67 -4.84 6.18
CA TRP A 58 -13.71 -4.18 5.30
C TRP A 58 -12.94 -5.18 4.43
N TRP A 59 -12.44 -6.27 5.04
CA TRP A 59 -11.81 -7.35 4.29
C TRP A 59 -12.77 -8.03 3.31
N ASN A 60 -14.02 -8.30 3.75
CA ASN A 60 -15.06 -8.84 2.88
C ASN A 60 -15.37 -7.93 1.69
N SER A 61 -15.27 -6.60 1.85
CA SER A 61 -15.49 -5.65 0.77
C SER A 61 -14.42 -5.77 -0.32
N ILE A 62 -13.17 -5.96 0.07
CA ILE A 62 -12.05 -6.25 -0.84
C ILE A 62 -12.27 -7.59 -1.55
N GLU A 63 -12.50 -8.66 -0.80
CA GLU A 63 -12.65 -10.02 -1.35
C GLU A 63 -13.83 -10.14 -2.34
N LYS A 64 -14.91 -9.39 -2.09
CA LYS A 64 -16.11 -9.38 -2.93
C LYS A 64 -16.05 -8.33 -4.05
N ASN A 65 -14.90 -7.69 -4.27
CA ASN A 65 -14.69 -6.63 -5.27
C ASN A 65 -15.67 -5.45 -5.14
N LYS A 66 -16.13 -5.15 -3.92
CA LYS A 66 -16.95 -3.97 -3.63
C LYS A 66 -16.07 -2.73 -3.45
N MET A 67 -14.91 -2.90 -2.83
CA MET A 67 -13.89 -1.86 -2.75
C MET A 67 -13.03 -1.87 -4.03
N PRO A 68 -12.79 -0.72 -4.68
CA PRO A 68 -11.91 -0.66 -5.84
C PRO A 68 -10.47 -1.04 -5.46
N LEU A 69 -9.83 -1.82 -6.32
CA LEU A 69 -8.42 -2.21 -6.18
C LEU A 69 -7.59 -1.54 -7.28
N LEU A 70 -6.39 -1.08 -6.93
CA LEU A 70 -5.40 -0.57 -7.87
C LEU A 70 -4.21 -1.51 -7.89
N PHE A 71 -3.86 -2.00 -9.07
CA PHE A 71 -2.67 -2.83 -9.28
C PHE A 71 -1.64 -2.01 -10.04
N ILE A 72 -0.42 -1.95 -9.53
CA ILE A 72 0.71 -1.35 -10.24
C ILE A 72 1.87 -2.33 -10.31
N SER A 73 2.60 -2.25 -11.41
CA SER A 73 3.82 -3.00 -11.67
C SER A 73 4.82 -2.09 -12.34
N GLY A 74 6.07 -2.15 -11.90
CA GLY A 74 7.11 -1.32 -12.48
C GLY A 74 8.51 -1.72 -12.02
N ILE A 75 9.49 -0.93 -12.44
CA ILE A 75 10.92 -1.15 -12.15
C ILE A 75 11.46 -0.04 -11.27
N ILE A 76 12.20 -0.39 -10.22
CA ILE A 76 12.85 0.59 -9.36
C ILE A 76 13.93 1.31 -10.15
N THR A 77 13.84 2.64 -10.21
CA THR A 77 14.82 3.51 -10.87
C THR A 77 15.79 4.16 -9.88
N ARG A 78 15.36 4.35 -8.63
CA ARG A 78 16.20 4.80 -7.50
C ARG A 78 15.59 4.38 -6.17
N THR A 79 16.44 4.29 -5.15
CA THR A 79 16.07 4.26 -3.73
C THR A 79 16.60 5.53 -3.06
N TYR A 80 15.93 5.98 -2.01
CA TYR A 80 16.31 7.21 -1.30
C TYR A 80 15.70 7.27 0.10
N VAL A 81 16.19 8.22 0.91
CA VAL A 81 15.61 8.59 2.21
C VAL A 81 14.55 9.67 2.01
N ALA A 82 13.36 9.43 2.56
CA ALA A 82 12.24 10.37 2.62
C ALA A 82 11.64 10.45 4.04
N GLY A 83 10.88 11.50 4.31
CA GLY A 83 10.24 11.74 5.61
C GLY A 83 10.90 12.88 6.39
N GLN A 84 10.32 13.20 7.55
CA GLN A 84 10.81 14.27 8.43
C GLN A 84 11.86 13.78 9.43
N ASP A 85 11.85 12.47 9.74
CA ASP A 85 12.81 11.87 10.65
C ASP A 85 14.12 11.56 9.92
N PRO A 86 15.28 11.88 10.52
CA PRO A 86 16.55 11.54 9.92
C PRO A 86 16.73 10.02 9.86
N SER A 87 17.06 9.52 8.67
CA SER A 87 17.42 8.12 8.43
C SER A 87 18.73 8.04 7.64
N LEU A 88 19.54 7.03 7.95
CA LEU A 88 20.74 6.67 7.18
C LEU A 88 20.47 5.55 6.17
N ILE A 89 19.25 5.00 6.19
CA ILE A 89 18.84 3.86 5.37
C ILE A 89 17.71 4.32 4.46
N ASP A 90 17.86 4.06 3.17
CA ASP A 90 16.80 4.31 2.18
C ASP A 90 15.50 3.64 2.62
N ASN A 91 14.43 4.41 2.63
CA ASN A 91 13.11 3.99 3.08
C ASN A 91 12.03 4.27 2.03
N SER A 92 12.43 4.66 0.82
CA SER A 92 11.55 4.97 -0.30
C SER A 92 12.21 4.64 -1.63
N PHE A 93 11.40 4.48 -2.67
CA PHE A 93 11.86 4.19 -4.02
C PHE A 93 10.94 4.80 -5.07
N SER A 94 11.54 5.07 -6.24
CA SER A 94 10.81 5.50 -7.45
C SER A 94 10.61 4.33 -8.39
N LEU A 95 9.36 4.11 -8.79
CA LEU A 95 8.91 3.01 -9.62
C LEU A 95 8.48 3.52 -10.99
N LEU A 96 9.20 3.14 -12.04
CA LEU A 96 8.81 3.41 -13.43
C LEU A 96 7.79 2.37 -13.89
N LEU A 97 6.59 2.82 -14.24
CA LEU A 97 5.50 1.98 -14.72
C LEU A 97 5.57 1.77 -16.24
N ASP A 98 4.83 0.78 -16.74
CA ASP A 98 4.80 0.43 -18.17
C ASP A 98 4.25 1.56 -19.07
N ASP A 99 3.44 2.47 -18.52
CA ASP A 99 2.94 3.66 -19.22
C ASP A 99 3.94 4.83 -19.25
N GLY A 100 5.13 4.65 -18.67
CA GLY A 100 6.19 5.65 -18.55
C GLY A 100 6.01 6.63 -17.39
N SER A 101 4.93 6.52 -16.62
CA SER A 101 4.75 7.31 -15.40
C SER A 101 5.64 6.81 -14.26
N VAL A 102 5.89 7.68 -13.28
CA VAL A 102 6.66 7.36 -12.08
C VAL A 102 5.75 7.41 -10.87
N CYS A 103 5.79 6.34 -10.07
CA CYS A 103 5.14 6.24 -8.77
C CYS A 103 6.21 6.24 -7.67
N GLU A 104 6.02 7.02 -6.61
CA GLU A 104 6.89 7.02 -5.44
C GLU A 104 6.23 6.20 -4.33
N GLU A 105 6.98 5.32 -3.67
CA GLU A 105 6.44 4.44 -2.64
C GLU A 105 7.48 4.14 -1.54
N SER A 106 7.01 3.71 -0.37
CA SER A 106 7.85 3.47 0.82
C SER A 106 8.30 2.02 0.95
N ILE A 107 9.44 1.82 1.61
CA ILE A 107 9.91 0.52 2.10
C ILE A 107 9.42 0.38 3.55
N TYR A 108 8.35 -0.37 3.74
CA TYR A 108 7.65 -0.47 5.03
C TYR A 108 8.49 -1.14 6.12
N ASN A 109 8.35 -0.65 7.36
CA ASN A 109 9.04 -1.21 8.53
C ASN A 109 8.66 -2.66 8.82
N TYR A 110 7.46 -3.09 8.43
CA TYR A 110 6.97 -4.45 8.60
C TYR A 110 7.55 -5.44 7.58
N ILE A 111 8.32 -4.96 6.60
CA ILE A 111 9.11 -5.82 5.72
C ILE A 111 10.31 -6.37 6.50
N LYS A 112 10.55 -7.68 6.40
CA LYS A 112 11.71 -8.32 7.04
C LYS A 112 13.01 -7.66 6.60
N GLU A 113 13.93 -7.43 7.52
CA GLU A 113 15.23 -6.77 7.22
C GLU A 113 15.99 -7.44 6.08
N ASP A 114 16.02 -8.78 6.05
CA ASP A 114 16.66 -9.54 4.98
C ASP A 114 16.01 -9.35 3.60
N ASP A 115 14.75 -8.91 3.55
CA ASP A 115 14.01 -8.68 2.32
C ASP A 115 14.11 -7.23 1.84
N LYS A 116 14.44 -6.29 2.73
CA LYS A 116 14.67 -4.88 2.35
C LYS A 116 15.80 -4.74 1.32
N LYS A 117 16.79 -5.65 1.31
CA LYS A 117 17.87 -5.67 0.31
C LYS A 117 17.40 -5.96 -1.13
N LEU A 118 16.16 -6.43 -1.31
CA LEU A 118 15.57 -6.64 -2.64
C LEU A 118 15.19 -5.32 -3.31
N PHE A 119 14.98 -4.26 -2.53
CA PHE A 119 14.68 -2.93 -3.05
C PHE A 119 15.97 -2.28 -3.55
N ARG A 120 16.24 -2.46 -4.85
CA ARG A 120 17.41 -1.92 -5.54
C ARG A 120 17.06 -1.59 -6.98
N VAL A 121 17.83 -0.70 -7.60
CA VAL A 121 17.66 -0.31 -8.99
C VAL A 121 17.58 -1.55 -9.90
N GLY A 122 16.62 -1.54 -10.83
CA GLY A 122 16.33 -2.64 -11.75
C GLY A 122 15.44 -3.74 -11.18
N ALA A 123 15.15 -3.77 -9.87
CA ALA A 123 14.19 -4.72 -9.32
C ALA A 123 12.76 -4.40 -9.77
N LYS A 124 12.00 -5.43 -10.15
CA LYS A 124 10.58 -5.31 -10.44
C LYS A 124 9.79 -5.33 -9.14
N VAL A 125 8.81 -4.46 -9.01
CA VAL A 125 7.88 -4.40 -7.87
C VAL A 125 6.45 -4.52 -8.38
N ASN A 126 5.66 -5.34 -7.71
CA ASN A 126 4.22 -5.42 -7.89
C ASN A 126 3.54 -5.01 -6.59
N ILE A 127 2.55 -4.13 -6.68
CA ILE A 127 1.81 -3.61 -5.53
C ILE A 127 0.33 -3.67 -5.86
N ILE A 128 -0.46 -4.09 -4.87
CA ILE A 128 -1.91 -3.94 -4.91
C ILE A 128 -2.37 -3.08 -3.75
N TYR A 129 -3.20 -2.08 -4.08
CA TYR A 129 -3.80 -1.16 -3.13
C TYR A 129 -5.32 -1.39 -3.05
N ALA A 130 -5.86 -1.26 -1.85
CA ALA A 130 -7.26 -0.94 -1.62
C ALA A 130 -7.45 0.57 -1.75
N ARG A 131 -8.40 1.01 -2.58
CA ARG A 131 -8.77 2.42 -2.68
C ARG A 131 -9.95 2.70 -1.74
N ASP A 132 -9.64 3.11 -0.52
CA ASP A 132 -10.66 3.38 0.50
C ASP A 132 -11.09 4.85 0.49
N GLU A 133 -12.39 5.09 0.60
CA GLU A 133 -12.96 6.44 0.49
C GLU A 133 -12.60 7.26 1.72
N LEU A 134 -12.12 8.49 1.52
CA LEU A 134 -11.87 9.45 2.59
C LEU A 134 -13.15 10.19 2.97
N LYS A 135 -13.22 10.68 4.21
CA LYS A 135 -14.31 11.57 4.64
C LYS A 135 -14.35 12.88 3.85
N ARG A 136 -13.17 13.46 3.60
CA ARG A 136 -13.05 14.66 2.78
C ARG A 136 -13.45 14.34 1.34
N GLY A 137 -14.34 15.16 0.79
CA GLY A 137 -14.54 15.24 -0.65
C GLY A 137 -13.50 16.18 -1.27
N GLY A 138 -13.39 16.13 -2.59
CA GLY A 138 -12.66 17.12 -3.34
C GLY A 138 -13.50 18.38 -3.60
N ALA A 139 -12.94 19.29 -4.38
CA ALA A 139 -13.45 20.66 -4.48
C ALA A 139 -14.88 20.74 -5.06
N ASN A 140 -15.27 19.77 -5.89
CA ASN A 140 -16.57 19.70 -6.55
C ASN A 140 -17.44 18.56 -5.98
N GLY A 141 -17.12 18.07 -4.78
CA GLY A 141 -17.83 16.95 -4.14
C GLY A 141 -17.44 15.57 -4.68
N GLU A 142 -16.37 15.48 -5.47
CA GLU A 142 -15.81 14.20 -5.89
C GLU A 142 -15.30 13.40 -4.70
N LYS A 143 -15.44 12.07 -4.80
CA LYS A 143 -14.86 11.16 -3.81
C LYS A 143 -13.34 11.18 -3.93
N ILE A 144 -12.67 11.36 -2.80
CA ILE A 144 -11.22 11.17 -2.70
C ILE A 144 -10.96 9.82 -2.05
N TYR A 145 -9.95 9.12 -2.55
CA TYR A 145 -9.54 7.83 -2.03
C TYR A 145 -8.16 7.93 -1.38
N LEU A 146 -7.96 7.10 -0.36
CA LEU A 146 -6.65 6.74 0.14
C LEU A 146 -6.28 5.39 -0.47
N ASP A 147 -5.13 5.33 -1.11
CA ASP A 147 -4.59 4.06 -1.62
C ASP A 147 -3.80 3.39 -0.48
N ILE A 148 -4.33 2.27 0.02
CA ILE A 148 -3.78 1.51 1.14
C ILE A 148 -3.13 0.25 0.57
N VAL A 149 -1.80 0.09 0.73
CA VAL A 149 -1.09 -1.11 0.28
C VAL A 149 -1.67 -2.33 1.00
N LEU A 150 -2.09 -3.35 0.24
CA LEU A 150 -2.53 -4.63 0.79
C LEU A 150 -1.41 -5.65 0.74
N GLU A 151 -0.73 -5.74 -0.41
CA GLU A 151 0.35 -6.69 -0.67
C GLU A 151 1.42 -6.04 -1.55
N MET A 152 2.69 -6.33 -1.28
CA MET A 152 3.81 -5.90 -2.11
C MET A 152 4.76 -7.08 -2.34
N ALA A 153 5.17 -7.25 -3.59
CA ALA A 153 6.15 -8.24 -3.99
C ALA A 153 7.29 -7.62 -4.79
N VAL A 154 8.51 -8.10 -4.58
CA VAL A 154 9.73 -7.62 -5.25
C VAL A 154 10.45 -8.79 -5.92
N SER A 155 11.04 -8.57 -7.09
CA SER A 155 11.81 -9.59 -7.78
C SER A 155 13.06 -9.99 -7.00
N LEU A 156 13.42 -11.28 -7.06
CA LEU A 156 14.61 -11.80 -6.38
C LEU A 156 15.93 -11.25 -6.97
N ALA A 157 15.89 -10.83 -8.24
CA ALA A 157 16.99 -10.20 -8.96
C ALA A 157 16.47 -9.01 -9.79
N PRO A 158 17.32 -8.04 -10.14
CA PRO A 158 16.99 -7.02 -11.13
C PRO A 158 16.57 -7.68 -12.44
N VAL A 159 15.63 -7.06 -13.15
CA VAL A 159 15.21 -7.49 -14.47
C VAL A 159 16.02 -6.72 -15.51
N GLU A 160 16.63 -7.45 -16.44
CA GLU A 160 17.40 -6.88 -17.56
C GLU A 160 16.50 -6.20 -18.60
#